data_AF-A0A3B9H6D7-F1
#
_entry.id   AF-A0A3B9H6D7-F1
#
_cell.length_a   1.000
_cell.length_b   1.000
_cell.length_c   1.000
_cell.angle_alpha   90.00
_cell.angle_beta   90.00
_cell.angle_gamma   90.00
#
_symmetry.space_group_name_H-M   'P 1'
#
loop_
_entity.id
_entity.type
_entity.pdbx_description
1 polymer ?
#
loop_
_entity_poly.entity_id
_entity_poly.type
_entity_poly.pdbx_seq_one_letter_code
_entity_poly.pdbx_strand_id
1 'polypeptide(L)'
;MNNGLSTDHLLGIKYLTKEDIDLIFQTADSFKGVINRPIKKVPALRDVTIANMFFENSTRTKLSFELAEKRLSADIINFSSGASSVSKGETLV
;
A
#
# COMPACT_ATOMS: atom_id res chain seq x y z
N MET A 1 -20.38 9.41 -11.03
CA MET A 1 -19.10 10.13 -10.79
C MET A 1 -18.07 9.06 -10.48
N ASN A 2 -17.01 8.94 -11.27
CA ASN A 2 -15.97 7.95 -11.01
C ASN A 2 -15.22 8.38 -9.75
N ASN A 3 -15.29 7.56 -8.69
CA ASN A 3 -14.78 7.88 -7.36
C ASN A 3 -13.34 7.36 -7.17
N GLY A 4 -12.53 7.44 -8.23
CA GLY A 4 -11.18 6.86 -8.29
C GLY A 4 -10.14 7.88 -8.70
N LEU A 5 -8.86 7.56 -8.46
CA LEU A 5 -7.74 8.38 -8.90
C LEU A 5 -7.63 8.40 -10.42
N SER A 6 -7.03 9.46 -10.96
CA SER A 6 -6.78 9.63 -12.39
C SER A 6 -5.69 8.69 -12.95
N THR A 7 -5.00 7.94 -12.08
CA THR A 7 -3.98 6.94 -12.44
C THR A 7 -4.20 5.65 -11.66
N ASP A 8 -3.97 4.52 -12.32
CA ASP A 8 -4.03 3.19 -11.70
C ASP A 8 -2.79 2.88 -10.85
N HIS A 9 -1.67 3.58 -11.11
CA HIS A 9 -0.39 3.34 -10.44
C HIS A 9 0.17 4.63 -9.84
N LEU A 10 0.53 4.57 -8.55
CA LEU A 10 1.16 5.68 -7.82
C LEU A 10 2.69 5.55 -7.88
N LEU A 11 3.28 5.90 -9.04
CA LEU A 11 4.74 5.89 -9.24
C LEU A 11 5.42 7.19 -8.79
N GLY A 12 4.62 8.24 -8.56
CA GLY A 12 5.06 9.57 -8.17
C GLY A 12 3.93 10.57 -8.30
N ILE A 13 4.18 11.82 -7.95
CA ILE A 13 3.15 12.87 -7.91
C ILE A 13 2.91 13.57 -9.26
N LYS A 14 3.75 13.30 -10.28
CA LYS A 14 3.73 14.01 -11.57
C LYS A 14 2.39 13.94 -12.30
N TYR A 15 1.71 12.79 -12.20
CA TYR A 15 0.44 12.53 -12.88
C TYR A 15 -0.77 12.65 -11.95
N LEU A 16 -0.57 13.10 -10.71
CA LEU A 16 -1.68 13.39 -9.81
C LEU A 16 -2.23 14.78 -10.12
N THR A 17 -3.54 14.85 -10.29
CA THR A 17 -4.27 16.11 -10.31
C THR A 17 -4.45 16.62 -8.87
N LYS A 18 -4.88 17.87 -8.74
CA LYS A 18 -5.20 18.41 -7.42
C LYS A 18 -6.34 17.63 -6.76
N GLU A 19 -7.33 17.24 -7.55
CA GLU A 19 -8.49 16.48 -7.14
C GLU A 19 -8.10 15.08 -6.62
N ASP A 20 -7.11 14.43 -7.26
CA ASP A 20 -6.55 13.16 -6.78
C ASP A 20 -5.91 13.31 -5.39
N ILE A 21 -5.14 14.39 -5.20
CA ILE A 21 -4.46 14.67 -3.93
C ILE A 21 -5.49 14.94 -2.83
N ASP A 22 -6.51 15.74 -3.12
CA ASP A 22 -7.60 16.03 -2.20
C ASP A 22 -8.36 14.74 -1.83
N LEU A 23 -8.61 13.85 -2.80
CA LEU A 23 -9.23 12.54 -2.56
C LEU A 23 -8.37 11.64 -1.67
N ILE A 24 -7.05 11.61 -1.88
CA ILE A 24 -6.11 10.86 -1.02
C ILE A 24 -6.18 11.38 0.42
N PHE A 25 -6.16 12.69 0.63
CA PHE A 25 -6.22 13.28 1.97
C PHE A 25 -7.57 13.05 2.66
N GLN A 26 -8.69 13.21 1.95
CA GLN A 26 -10.03 12.91 2.48
C GLN A 26 -10.16 11.45 2.89
N THR A 27 -9.59 10.54 2.08
CA THR A 27 -9.55 9.11 2.39
C THR A 27 -8.71 8.86 3.63
N ALA A 28 -7.50 9.43 3.72
CA ALA A 28 -6.62 9.30 4.87
C ALA A 28 -7.28 9.80 6.18
N ASP A 29 -7.99 10.93 6.14
CA ASP A 29 -8.73 11.47 7.28
C ASP A 29 -9.88 10.55 7.72
N SER A 30 -10.61 9.96 6.75
CA SER A 30 -11.65 8.96 7.04
C SER A 30 -11.07 7.74 7.77
N PHE A 31 -9.86 7.31 7.39
CA PHE A 31 -9.17 6.19 8.03
C PHE A 31 -8.63 6.52 9.43
N LYS A 32 -8.36 7.78 9.77
CA LYS A 32 -8.02 8.15 11.17
C LYS A 32 -9.12 7.72 12.13
N GLY A 33 -10.38 7.84 11.73
CA GLY A 33 -11.54 7.37 12.50
C GLY A 33 -11.54 5.86 12.76
N VAL A 34 -10.97 5.06 11.85
CA VAL A 34 -10.85 3.59 12.01
C VAL A 34 -9.80 3.23 13.07
N ILE A 35 -8.71 4.00 13.14
CA ILE A 35 -7.60 3.76 14.07
C ILE A 35 -8.03 3.93 15.54
N ASN A 36 -9.02 4.78 15.78
CA ASN A 36 -9.54 5.08 17.12
C ASN A 36 -10.66 4.13 17.57
N ARG A 37 -11.09 3.18 16.72
CA ARG A 37 -12.11 2.19 17.08
C ARG A 37 -11.51 1.06 17.94
N PRO A 38 -12.33 0.38 18.76
CA PRO A 38 -11.92 -0.84 19.46
C PRO A 38 -11.42 -1.92 18.49
N ILE A 39 -12.11 -2.07 17.35
CA ILE A 39 -11.71 -2.93 16.25
C ILE A 39 -11.07 -2.06 15.17
N LYS A 40 -9.74 -2.11 15.09
CA LYS A 40 -8.93 -1.33 14.14
C LYS A 40 -8.79 -1.99 12.76
N LYS A 41 -9.78 -2.80 12.38
CA LYS A 41 -9.78 -3.54 11.12
C LYS A 41 -11.07 -3.28 10.34
N VAL A 42 -10.95 -3.15 9.03
CA VAL A 42 -12.06 -3.11 8.07
C VAL A 42 -11.79 -4.12 6.97
N PRO A 43 -12.82 -4.77 6.39
CA PRO A 43 -12.64 -5.82 5.38
C PRO A 43 -12.53 -5.27 3.95
N ALA A 44 -11.93 -4.08 3.78
CA ALA A 44 -11.92 -3.38 2.48
C ALA A 44 -11.07 -4.09 1.42
N LEU A 45 -10.06 -4.86 1.85
CA LEU A 45 -9.16 -5.63 1.00
C LEU A 45 -9.18 -7.12 1.37
N ARG A 46 -10.29 -7.62 1.92
CA ARG A 46 -10.43 -9.05 2.20
C ARG A 46 -10.27 -9.84 0.90
N ASP A 47 -9.56 -10.96 0.97
CA ASP A 47 -9.25 -11.85 -0.16
C ASP A 47 -8.35 -11.19 -1.25
N VAL A 48 -7.73 -10.04 -0.94
CA VAL A 48 -6.72 -9.38 -1.78
C VAL A 48 -5.35 -9.66 -1.19
N THR A 49 -4.44 -10.18 -2.02
CA THR A 49 -3.03 -10.37 -1.67
C THR A 49 -2.20 -9.18 -2.13
N ILE A 50 -1.41 -8.59 -1.23
CA ILE A 50 -0.48 -7.50 -1.50
C ILE A 50 0.96 -7.99 -1.29
N ALA A 51 1.79 -7.79 -2.31
CA ALA A 51 3.21 -8.11 -2.27
C ALA A 51 4.05 -6.85 -2.02
N ASN A 52 4.79 -6.86 -0.92
CA ASN A 52 5.75 -5.82 -0.55
C ASN A 52 7.15 -6.20 -1.03
N MET A 53 7.70 -5.42 -1.97
CA MET A 53 9.02 -5.66 -2.57
C MET A 53 10.02 -4.60 -2.09
N PHE A 54 10.80 -4.91 -1.06
CA PHE A 54 11.84 -4.01 -0.53
C PHE A 54 13.22 -4.55 -0.90
N PHE A 55 13.84 -3.95 -1.92
CA PHE A 55 15.20 -4.29 -2.36
C PHE A 55 16.28 -3.68 -1.46
N GLU A 56 15.96 -2.57 -0.80
CA GLU A 56 16.81 -1.89 0.18
C GLU A 56 16.11 -1.84 1.55
N ASN A 57 16.91 -1.85 2.62
CA ASN A 57 16.37 -1.84 3.97
C ASN A 57 15.66 -0.51 4.27
N SER A 58 14.34 -0.57 4.48
CA SER A 58 13.52 0.59 4.84
C SER A 58 12.48 0.22 5.91
N THR A 59 12.93 0.05 7.15
CA THR A 59 12.11 -0.46 8.26
C THR A 59 10.84 0.35 8.51
N ARG A 60 10.93 1.69 8.47
CA ARG A 60 9.76 2.56 8.71
C ARG A 60 8.71 2.41 7.61
N THR A 61 9.14 2.39 6.35
CA THR A 61 8.24 2.25 5.20
C THR A 61 7.58 0.89 5.21
N LYS A 62 8.36 -0.19 5.35
CA LYS A 62 7.83 -1.56 5.42
C LYS A 62 6.78 -1.72 6.51
N LEU A 63 7.07 -1.27 7.74
CA LEU A 63 6.12 -1.35 8.85
C LEU A 63 4.85 -0.54 8.60
N SER A 64 4.95 0.62 7.92
CA SER A 64 3.78 1.43 7.60
C SER A 64 2.84 0.76 6.60
N PHE A 65 3.38 0.14 5.56
CA PHE A 65 2.61 -0.63 4.57
C PHE A 65 1.97 -1.87 5.21
N GLU A 66 2.75 -2.70 5.90
CA GLU A 66 2.23 -3.89 6.57
C GLU A 66 1.10 -3.56 7.55
N LEU A 67 1.22 -2.45 8.29
CA LEU A 67 0.20 -2.03 9.23
C LEU A 67 -1.08 -1.59 8.51
N ALA A 68 -0.96 -0.83 7.42
CA ALA A 68 -2.11 -0.40 6.63
C ALA A 68 -2.84 -1.61 6.04
N GLU A 69 -2.13 -2.52 5.40
CA GLU A 69 -2.66 -3.74 4.79
C GLU A 69 -3.38 -4.64 5.81
N LYS A 70 -2.77 -4.86 6.99
CA LYS A 70 -3.39 -5.63 8.09
C LYS A 70 -4.68 -4.99 8.59
N ARG A 71 -4.75 -3.66 8.62
CA ARG A 71 -5.95 -2.92 9.03
C ARG A 71 -7.04 -2.99 7.97
N LEU A 72 -6.68 -3.18 6.71
CA LEU A 72 -7.60 -3.37 5.59
C LEU A 72 -7.99 -4.84 5.35
N SER A 73 -7.47 -5.75 6.17
CA SER A 73 -7.71 -7.20 6.10
C SER A 73 -7.15 -7.87 4.83
N ALA A 74 -6.07 -7.32 4.27
CA ALA A 74 -5.36 -7.93 3.15
C ALA A 74 -4.43 -9.06 3.60
N ASP A 75 -4.17 -10.01 2.70
CA ASP A 75 -3.09 -10.99 2.83
C ASP A 75 -1.78 -10.36 2.37
N ILE A 76 -0.69 -10.59 3.09
CA ILE A 76 0.58 -9.87 2.86
C ILE A 76 1.71 -10.85 2.57
N ILE A 77 2.42 -10.62 1.46
CA ILE A 77 3.64 -11.33 1.12
C ILE A 77 4.79 -10.33 1.11
N ASN A 78 5.85 -10.60 1.87
CA ASN A 78 7.02 -9.73 1.94
C ASN A 78 8.22 -10.37 1.25
N PHE A 79 8.76 -9.68 0.24
CA PHE A 79 10.01 -10.04 -0.42
C PHE A 79 11.13 -9.13 0.08
N SER A 80 12.22 -9.74 0.56
CA SER A 80 13.46 -9.05 0.89
C SER A 80 14.59 -9.55 0.00
N SER A 81 15.46 -8.63 -0.44
CA SER A 81 16.62 -8.92 -1.29
C SER A 81 17.60 -9.93 -0.68
N GLY A 82 17.59 -10.11 0.64
CA GLY A 82 18.38 -11.13 1.34
C GLY A 82 17.93 -12.58 1.12
N ALA A 83 16.70 -12.81 0.61
CA ALA A 83 16.12 -14.15 0.45
C ALA A 83 15.64 -14.48 -0.97
N SER A 84 15.54 -13.50 -1.89
CA SER A 84 15.10 -13.75 -3.27
C SER A 84 16.27 -13.83 -4.25
N SER A 85 16.23 -14.82 -5.15
CA SER A 85 17.15 -15.10 -6.26
C SER A 85 17.32 -13.98 -7.31
N VAL A 86 17.02 -12.72 -6.98
CA VAL A 86 17.39 -11.55 -7.80
C VAL A 86 18.92 -11.44 -7.91
N SER A 87 19.67 -12.09 -7.01
CA SER A 87 21.11 -12.33 -7.15
C SER A 87 21.49 -13.37 -8.22
N LYS A 88 20.53 -14.08 -8.82
CA LYS A 88 20.74 -15.18 -9.78
C LYS A 88 20.29 -14.88 -11.22
N GLY A 89 20.11 -13.61 -11.56
CA GLY A 89 20.01 -13.17 -12.96
C GLY A 89 18.65 -13.41 -13.63
N GLU A 90 17.56 -13.56 -12.87
CA GLU A 90 16.22 -13.54 -13.46
C GLU A 90 15.83 -12.08 -13.73
N THR A 91 15.80 -11.73 -15.01
CA THR A 91 15.44 -10.41 -15.51
C THR A 91 13.96 -10.17 -15.25
N LEU A 92 13.61 -9.02 -14.65
CA LEU A 92 12.23 -8.50 -14.66
C LEU A 92 11.96 -7.97 -16.08
N VAL A 93 11.48 -8.85 -16.97
CA VAL A 93 10.96 -8.48 -18.29
C VAL A 93 9.52 -7.98 -18.19
#